data_AF-A0A498SY61-F1
#
_entry.id   AF-A0A498SY61-F1
#
_cell.length_a   1.000
_cell.length_b   1.000
_cell.length_c   1.000
_cell.angle_alpha   90.00
_cell.angle_beta   90.00
_cell.angle_gamma   90.00
#
_symmetry.space_group_name_H-M   'P 1'
#
loop_
_entity.id
_entity.type
_entity.pdbx_description
1 polymer ?
#
loop_
_entity_poly.entity_id
_entity_poly.type
_entity_poly.pdbx_seq_one_letter_code
_entity_poly.pdbx_strand_id
1 'polypeptide(L)'
;VVIGVGTVALYFTTFITDSIKQKQLNIFEEQVSREVRSHNNNPNNTITFVVHGAHTVSGEIRRGVQLVLPYYFTGALLLIIFVVTSLILAALCYSYPMKRLQLILPLAAIISPILAAISAIDLILLTGYHINMLILVSPFLTLATGI
;
A
#
# COMPACT_ATOMS: atom_id res chain seq x y z
N VAL A 1 -1.26 4.28 42.08
CA VAL A 1 -0.54 5.39 41.42
C VAL A 1 0.71 4.79 40.79
N VAL A 2 0.84 4.80 39.46
CA VAL A 2 2.07 4.34 38.77
C VAL A 2 3.06 5.50 38.84
N ILE A 3 4.22 5.29 39.47
CA ILE A 3 5.15 6.36 39.92
C ILE A 3 6.34 6.55 38.96
N GLY A 4 6.32 5.89 37.80
CA GLY A 4 7.33 6.04 36.76
C GLY A 4 7.27 4.90 35.74
N VAL A 5 7.46 5.22 34.46
CA VAL A 5 7.60 4.23 33.39
C VAL A 5 9.06 4.26 32.95
N GLY A 6 9.80 3.19 33.26
CA GLY A 6 11.15 2.99 32.76
C GLY A 6 11.10 2.25 31.43
N THR A 7 11.63 2.85 30.36
CA THR A 7 11.76 2.18 29.06
C THR A 7 13.16 1.62 28.92
N VAL A 8 13.28 0.31 28.69
CA VAL A 8 14.53 -0.36 28.37
C VAL A 8 14.47 -0.81 26.92
N ALA A 9 15.45 -0.41 26.12
CA ALA A 9 15.58 -0.81 24.72
C ALA A 9 16.65 -1.89 24.58
N LEU A 10 16.29 -3.00 23.92
CA LEU A 10 17.20 -4.09 23.58
C LEU A 10 17.36 -4.11 22.06
N TYR A 11 18.59 -4.09 21.59
CA TYR A 11 18.90 -4.10 20.16
C TYR A 11 19.57 -5.43 19.79
N PHE A 12 18.98 -6.13 18.83
CA PHE A 12 19.58 -7.30 18.22
C PHE A 12 19.90 -6.98 16.76
N THR A 13 21.17 -7.13 16.38
CA THR A 13 21.62 -6.91 15.01
C THR A 13 22.31 -8.17 14.49
N THR A 14 22.10 -8.49 13.22
CA THR A 14 22.70 -9.65 12.57
C THR A 14 23.05 -9.32 11.13
N PHE A 15 24.15 -9.88 10.63
CA PHE A 15 24.58 -9.68 9.25
C PHE A 15 23.93 -10.74 8.35
N ILE A 16 23.15 -10.25 7.38
CA ILE A 16 22.48 -11.10 6.40
C ILE A 16 23.43 -11.29 5.21
N THR A 17 24.06 -12.47 5.13
CA THR A 17 24.96 -12.83 4.02
C THR A 17 24.27 -13.66 2.95
N ASP A 18 23.22 -14.37 3.32
CA ASP A 18 22.58 -15.40 2.47
C ASP A 18 21.06 -15.38 2.60
N SER A 19 20.37 -15.82 1.55
CA SER A 19 18.90 -15.94 1.53
C SER A 19 18.38 -16.92 2.60
N ILE A 20 19.17 -17.92 2.97
CA ILE A 20 18.85 -18.88 4.05
C ILE A 20 18.82 -18.16 5.40
N LYS A 21 19.82 -17.32 5.69
CA LYS A 21 19.88 -16.53 6.93
C LYS A 21 18.75 -15.50 6.99
N GLN A 22 18.39 -14.87 5.87
CA GLN A 22 17.22 -14.01 5.78
C GLN A 22 15.94 -14.76 6.18
N LYS A 23 15.75 -15.98 5.68
CA LYS A 23 14.58 -16.79 6.01
C LYS A 23 14.56 -17.20 7.47
N GLN A 24 15.69 -17.60 8.03
CA GLN A 24 15.82 -17.92 9.46
C GLN A 24 15.52 -16.70 10.35
N LEU A 25 16.03 -15.53 9.96
CA LEU A 25 15.75 -14.27 10.65
C LEU A 25 14.25 -13.95 10.64
N ASN A 26 13.58 -14.11 9.50
CA ASN A 26 12.14 -13.89 9.41
C ASN A 26 11.35 -14.82 10.35
N ILE A 27 11.72 -16.11 10.43
CA ILE A 27 11.08 -17.08 11.34
C ILE A 27 11.34 -16.70 12.80
N PHE A 28 12.56 -16.27 13.13
CA PHE A 28 12.91 -15.82 14.46
C PHE A 28 12.10 -14.57 14.86
N GLU A 29 12.06 -13.54 14.02
CA GLU A 29 11.27 -12.33 14.27
C GLU A 29 9.78 -12.65 14.43
N GLU A 30 9.24 -13.57 13.63
CA GLU A 30 7.85 -14.02 13.75
C GLU A 30 7.59 -14.71 15.10
N GLN A 31 8.47 -15.61 15.54
CA GLN A 31 8.35 -16.28 16.83
C GLN A 31 8.45 -15.31 18.00
N VAL A 32 9.42 -14.41 17.99
CA VAL A 32 9.57 -13.38 19.02
C VAL A 32 8.33 -12.49 19.08
N SER A 33 7.79 -12.07 17.93
CA SER A 33 6.56 -11.29 17.90
C SER A 33 5.35 -12.04 18.46
N ARG A 34 5.26 -13.36 18.26
CA ARG A 34 4.18 -14.19 18.82
C ARG A 34 4.28 -14.31 20.34
N GLU A 35 5.47 -14.58 20.87
CA GLU A 35 5.71 -14.64 22.31
C GLU A 35 5.43 -13.31 23.01
N VAL A 36 5.85 -12.20 22.40
CA VAL A 36 5.54 -10.85 22.91
C VAL A 36 4.05 -10.57 22.93
N ARG A 37 3.30 -10.95 21.88
CA ARG A 37 1.83 -10.82 21.89
C ARG A 37 1.19 -11.69 22.96
N SER A 38 1.67 -12.93 23.13
CA SER A 38 1.20 -13.84 24.18
C SER A 38 1.42 -13.24 25.57
N HIS A 39 2.60 -12.68 25.82
CA HIS A 39 2.92 -12.01 27.07
C HIS A 39 2.03 -10.78 27.30
N ASN A 40 1.90 -9.90 26.31
CA ASN A 40 1.12 -8.67 26.44
C ASN A 40 -0.40 -8.91 26.58
N ASN A 41 -0.91 -10.04 26.08
CA ASN A 41 -2.32 -10.41 26.23
C ASN A 41 -2.68 -10.88 27.65
N ASN A 42 -1.70 -11.19 28.50
CA ASN A 42 -1.95 -11.59 29.88
C ASN A 42 -2.05 -10.35 30.78
N PRO A 43 -3.23 -10.05 31.36
CA PRO A 43 -3.45 -8.85 32.17
C PRO A 43 -2.67 -8.82 33.49
N ASN A 44 -2.10 -9.96 33.92
CA ASN A 44 -1.27 -10.03 35.13
C ASN A 44 0.16 -9.51 34.91
N ASN A 45 0.57 -9.27 33.66
CA ASN A 45 1.90 -8.78 33.36
C ASN A 45 1.96 -7.26 33.49
N THR A 46 2.91 -6.77 34.30
CA THR A 46 3.12 -5.32 34.53
C THR A 46 4.00 -4.68 33.46
N ILE A 47 4.66 -5.49 32.63
CA ILE A 47 5.62 -5.07 31.62
C ILE A 47 4.97 -5.26 30.24
N THR A 48 5.07 -4.23 29.39
CA THR A 48 4.64 -4.30 27.99
C THR A 48 5.85 -4.39 27.10
N PHE A 49 5.95 -5.46 26.31
CA PHE A 49 7.00 -5.60 25.31
C PHE A 49 6.56 -5.00 23.98
N VAL A 50 7.44 -4.22 23.35
CA VAL A 50 7.24 -3.70 22.00
C VAL A 50 8.40 -4.19 21.15
N VAL A 51 8.08 -4.90 20.07
CA VAL A 51 9.07 -5.45 19.12
C VAL A 51 8.95 -4.71 17.80
N HIS A 52 10.09 -4.25 17.30
CA HIS A 52 10.24 -3.70 15.96
C HIS A 52 11.23 -4.56 15.18
N GLY A 53 10.77 -5.15 14.09
CA GLY A 53 11.57 -5.99 13.20
C GLY A 53 11.24 -5.71 11.74
N ALA A 54 12.18 -6.00 10.84
CA ALA A 54 12.01 -5.76 9.40
C ALA A 54 10.85 -6.59 8.82
N HIS A 55 10.65 -7.79 9.35
CA HIS A 55 9.55 -8.67 8.98
C HIS A 55 8.20 -8.12 9.44
N THR A 56 8.10 -7.65 10.69
CA THR A 56 6.88 -7.05 11.23
C THR A 56 6.45 -5.83 10.43
N VAL A 57 7.39 -4.94 10.08
CA VAL A 57 7.10 -3.75 9.26
C VAL A 57 6.61 -4.15 7.87
N SER A 58 7.26 -5.14 7.24
CA SER A 58 6.84 -5.66 5.94
C SER A 58 5.42 -6.26 5.98
N GLY A 59 5.09 -6.97 7.06
CA GLY A 59 3.74 -7.49 7.31
C GLY A 59 2.71 -6.39 7.48
N GLU A 60 3.04 -5.32 8.21
CA GLU A 60 2.16 -4.17 8.39
C GLU A 60 1.92 -3.39 7.09
N ILE A 61 2.95 -3.23 6.24
CA ILE A 61 2.80 -2.63 4.90
C ILE A 61 1.84 -3.48 4.06
N ARG A 62 2.01 -4.80 4.03
CA ARG A 62 1.12 -5.69 3.27
C ARG A 62 -0.31 -5.63 3.78
N ARG A 63 -0.50 -5.58 5.10
CA ARG A 63 -1.83 -5.40 5.71
C ARG A 63 -2.44 -4.07 5.31
N GLY A 64 -1.66 -2.99 5.34
CA GLY A 64 -2.07 -1.67 4.86
C GLY A 64 -2.54 -1.71 3.40
N VAL A 65 -1.77 -2.34 2.51
CA VAL A 65 -2.14 -2.52 1.10
C VAL A 65 -3.49 -3.23 0.97
N GLN A 66 -3.67 -4.33 1.70
CA GLN A 66 -4.91 -5.12 1.64
C GLN A 66 -6.13 -4.33 2.13
N LEU A 67 -5.96 -3.49 3.15
CA LEU A 67 -7.03 -2.65 3.68
C LEU A 67 -7.42 -1.53 2.71
N VAL A 68 -6.45 -0.97 1.97
CA VAL A 68 -6.70 0.14 1.03
C VAL A 68 -7.19 -0.36 -0.33
N LEU A 69 -6.85 -1.59 -0.72
CA LEU A 69 -7.25 -2.20 -1.99
C LEU A 69 -8.73 -2.06 -2.36
N PRO A 70 -9.72 -2.34 -1.48
CA PRO A 70 -11.13 -2.15 -1.83
C PRO A 70 -11.49 -0.69 -2.12
N TYR A 71 -10.87 0.26 -1.41
CA TYR A 71 -11.07 1.70 -1.66
C TYR A 71 -10.52 2.14 -3.02
N TYR A 72 -9.48 1.46 -3.53
CA TYR A 72 -8.99 1.71 -4.87
C TYR A 72 -10.01 1.31 -5.94
N PHE A 73 -10.65 0.15 -5.79
CA PHE A 73 -11.67 -0.30 -6.73
C PHE A 73 -12.90 0.61 -6.72
N THR A 74 -13.35 1.06 -5.55
CA THR A 74 -14.48 1.98 -5.46
C THR A 74 -14.17 3.34 -6.07
N GLY A 75 -12.96 3.88 -5.84
CA GLY A 75 -12.50 5.14 -6.46
C GLY A 75 -12.43 5.05 -7.98
N ALA A 76 -11.86 3.98 -8.53
CA ALA A 76 -11.79 3.77 -9.98
C ALA A 76 -13.18 3.68 -10.63
N LEU A 77 -14.11 2.95 -9.98
CA LEU A 77 -15.48 2.82 -10.47
C LEU A 77 -16.22 4.16 -10.45
N LEU A 78 -16.05 4.96 -9.39
CA LEU A 78 -16.65 6.28 -9.27
C LEU A 78 -16.13 7.24 -10.34
N LEU A 79 -14.84 7.16 -10.67
CA LEU A 79 -14.22 7.97 -11.72
C LEU A 79 -14.74 7.60 -13.12
N ILE A 80 -14.90 6.30 -13.41
CA ILE A 80 -15.52 5.85 -14.67
C ILE A 80 -16.93 6.42 -14.80
N ILE A 81 -17.74 6.33 -13.74
CA ILE A 81 -19.10 6.90 -13.72
C ILE A 81 -19.04 8.40 -13.99
N PHE A 82 -18.18 9.13 -13.28
CA PHE A 82 -18.03 10.58 -13.42
C PHE A 82 -17.66 11.02 -14.84
N VAL A 83 -16.74 10.31 -15.49
CA VAL A 83 -16.33 10.62 -16.86
C VAL A 83 -17.45 10.33 -17.86
N VAL A 84 -18.15 9.20 -17.70
CA VAL A 84 -19.28 8.83 -18.57
C VAL A 84 -20.44 9.81 -18.42
N THR A 85 -20.81 10.18 -17.20
CA THR A 85 -21.90 11.15 -16.96
C THR A 85 -21.52 12.52 -17.51
N SER A 86 -20.28 12.97 -17.32
CA SER A 86 -19.78 14.23 -17.88
C SER A 86 -19.84 14.24 -19.42
N LEU A 87 -19.48 13.13 -20.07
CA LEU A 87 -19.55 12.99 -21.52
C LEU A 87 -21.01 13.05 -22.02
N ILE A 88 -21.93 12.36 -21.36
CA ILE A 88 -23.36 12.38 -21.69
C ILE A 88 -23.93 13.79 -21.51
N LEU A 89 -23.60 14.46 -20.41
CA LEU A 89 -24.07 15.82 -20.12
C LEU A 89 -23.57 16.81 -21.17
N ALA A 90 -22.30 16.70 -21.57
CA ALA A 90 -21.72 17.49 -22.64
C ALA A 90 -22.40 17.23 -24.00
N ALA A 91 -22.73 15.97 -24.31
CA ALA A 91 -23.47 15.60 -25.51
C ALA A 91 -24.83 16.29 -25.58
N LEU A 92 -25.56 16.25 -24.47
CA LEU A 92 -26.91 16.83 -24.35
C LEU A 92 -26.86 18.36 -24.43
N CYS A 93 -25.89 18.99 -23.75
CA CYS A 93 -25.77 20.45 -23.71
C CYS A 93 -25.41 21.05 -25.07
N TYR A 94 -24.50 20.40 -25.82
CA TYR A 94 -24.03 20.91 -27.11
C TYR A 94 -24.67 20.25 -28.34
N SER A 95 -25.62 19.33 -28.17
CA SER A 95 -26.36 18.63 -29.25
C SER A 95 -25.46 18.00 -30.34
N TYR A 96 -24.26 17.55 -29.98
CA TYR A 96 -23.38 16.86 -30.92
C TYR A 96 -23.75 15.37 -31.04
N PRO A 97 -23.77 14.80 -32.27
CA PRO A 97 -23.98 13.37 -32.44
C PRO A 97 -22.79 12.59 -31.87
N MET A 98 -23.06 11.74 -30.88
CA MET A 98 -22.07 10.87 -30.24
C MET A 98 -21.50 9.86 -31.25
N LYS A 99 -20.24 10.06 -31.65
CA LYS A 99 -19.53 9.11 -32.51
C LYS A 99 -18.92 8.01 -31.63
N ARG A 100 -18.89 6.75 -32.10
CA ARG A 100 -18.29 5.61 -31.37
C ARG A 100 -16.87 5.89 -30.85
N LEU A 101 -16.09 6.73 -31.53
CA LEU A 101 -14.73 7.10 -31.13
C LEU A 101 -14.69 7.91 -29.81
N GLN A 102 -15.73 8.71 -29.52
CA GLN A 102 -15.81 9.52 -28.29
C GLN A 102 -16.06 8.68 -27.04
N LEU A 103 -16.54 7.43 -27.17
CA LEU A 103 -16.67 6.48 -26.07
C LEU A 103 -15.34 5.77 -25.75
N ILE A 104 -14.46 5.61 -26.73
CA ILE A 104 -13.15 4.95 -26.55
C ILE A 104 -12.15 5.90 -25.90
N LEU A 105 -12.24 7.19 -26.22
CA LEU A 105 -11.35 8.24 -25.72
C LEU A 105 -11.27 8.32 -24.17
N PRO A 106 -12.38 8.33 -23.42
CA PRO A 106 -12.33 8.37 -21.94
C PRO A 106 -11.74 7.09 -21.33
N LEU A 107 -12.02 5.92 -21.93
CA LEU A 107 -11.40 4.67 -21.49
C LEU A 107 -9.88 4.70 -21.70
N ALA A 108 -9.43 5.19 -22.85
CA ALA A 108 -8.00 5.37 -23.13
C ALA A 108 -7.35 6.39 -22.18
N ALA A 109 -8.05 7.47 -21.85
CA ALA A 109 -7.58 8.49 -20.91
C ALA A 109 -7.42 7.96 -19.48
N ILE A 110 -8.25 7.02 -19.04
CA ILE A 110 -8.12 6.37 -17.72
C ILE A 110 -7.00 5.31 -17.73
N ILE A 111 -6.90 4.52 -18.80
CA ILE A 111 -5.92 3.42 -18.90
C ILE A 111 -4.49 3.96 -19.04
N SER A 112 -4.30 5.09 -19.72
CA SER A 112 -3.00 5.71 -19.94
C SER A 112 -2.19 5.99 -18.65
N PRO A 113 -2.71 6.75 -17.65
CA PRO A 113 -1.99 7.01 -16.41
C PRO A 113 -1.78 5.75 -15.56
N ILE A 114 -2.66 4.75 -15.66
CA ILE A 114 -2.46 3.46 -14.99
C ILE A 114 -1.25 2.73 -15.59
N LEU A 115 -1.16 2.65 -16.92
CA LEU A 115 -0.02 2.04 -17.59
C LEU A 115 1.28 2.79 -17.31
N ALA A 116 1.24 4.12 -17.28
CA ALA A 116 2.39 4.96 -16.94
C ALA A 116 2.88 4.67 -15.52
N ALA A 117 1.97 4.57 -14.55
CA ALA A 117 2.30 4.26 -13.17
C ALA A 117 2.87 2.85 -13.01
N ILE A 118 2.29 1.84 -13.64
CA ILE A 118 2.81 0.46 -13.62
C ILE A 118 4.23 0.42 -14.21
N SER A 119 4.44 1.08 -15.35
CA SER A 119 5.75 1.14 -16.01
C SER A 119 6.80 1.83 -15.14
N ALA A 120 6.42 2.91 -14.45
CA ALA A 120 7.30 3.61 -13.51
C ALA A 120 7.65 2.71 -12.31
N ILE A 121 6.68 2.01 -11.73
CA ILE A 121 6.90 1.06 -10.64
C ILE A 121 7.85 -0.07 -11.07
N ASP A 122 7.65 -0.62 -12.27
CA ASP A 122 8.48 -1.70 -12.80
C ASP A 122 9.93 -1.26 -13.03
N LEU A 123 10.12 -0.02 -13.51
CA LEU A 123 11.45 0.58 -13.67
C LEU A 123 12.14 0.81 -12.32
N ILE A 124 11.39 1.26 -11.30
CA ILE A 124 11.89 1.42 -9.92
C ILE A 124 12.27 0.06 -9.32
N LEU A 125 11.49 -0.99 -9.60
CA LEU A 125 11.79 -2.35 -9.16
C LEU A 125 13.04 -2.92 -9.84
N LEU A 126 13.19 -2.71 -11.15
CA LEU A 126 14.37 -3.10 -11.93
C LEU A 126 15.65 -2.43 -11.43
N THR A 127 15.55 -1.19 -10.93
CA THR A 127 16.67 -0.46 -10.34
C THR A 127 17.00 -0.89 -8.90
N GLY A 128 16.28 -1.88 -8.36
CA GLY A 128 16.59 -2.51 -7.07
C GLY A 128 16.08 -1.73 -5.85
N TYR A 129 15.22 -0.73 -6.04
CA TYR A 129 14.63 0.00 -4.93
C TYR A 129 13.50 -0.81 -4.27
N HIS A 130 13.46 -0.78 -2.94
CA HIS A 130 12.39 -1.43 -2.18
C HIS A 130 11.05 -0.71 -2.36
N ILE A 131 9.97 -1.50 -2.55
CA ILE A 131 8.61 -0.98 -2.57
C ILE A 131 8.27 -0.37 -1.21
N ASN A 132 8.17 0.96 -1.16
CA ASN A 132 7.69 1.70 0.00
C ASN A 132 6.20 2.03 -0.16
N MET A 133 5.53 2.34 0.95
CA MET A 133 4.13 2.76 0.98
C MET A 133 3.84 3.95 0.03
N LEU A 134 4.81 4.83 -0.19
CA LEU A 134 4.73 5.93 -1.16
C LEU A 134 4.59 5.46 -2.62
N ILE A 135 5.26 4.37 -2.98
CA ILE A 135 5.16 3.77 -4.33
C ILE A 135 3.76 3.21 -4.55
N LEU A 136 3.10 2.72 -3.49
CA LEU A 136 1.74 2.21 -3.54
C LEU A 136 0.68 3.30 -3.80
N VAL A 137 0.91 4.54 -3.33
CA VAL A 137 0.00 5.68 -3.53
C VAL A 137 0.23 6.35 -4.89
N SER A 138 1.42 6.17 -5.49
CA SER A 138 1.82 6.83 -6.74
C SER A 138 0.87 6.62 -7.94
N PRO A 139 0.24 5.44 -8.17
CA PRO A 139 -0.67 5.28 -9.30
C PRO A 139 -1.93 6.14 -9.17
N PHE A 140 -2.42 6.34 -7.93
CA PHE A 140 -3.59 7.18 -7.69
C PHE A 140 -3.27 8.66 -7.87
N LEU A 141 -2.11 9.10 -7.38
CA LEU A 141 -1.67 10.48 -7.59
C LEU A 141 -1.52 10.76 -9.08
N THR A 142 -0.90 9.83 -9.82
CA THR A 142 -0.74 9.92 -11.28
C THR A 142 -2.09 9.95 -11.99
N LEU A 143 -3.05 9.14 -11.55
CA LEU A 143 -4.41 9.08 -12.09
C LEU A 143 -5.20 10.37 -11.79
N ALA A 144 -5.07 10.93 -10.58
CA ALA A 144 -5.72 12.20 -10.22
C ALA A 144 -5.12 13.41 -10.94
N THR A 145 -3.82 13.38 -11.28
CA THR A 145 -3.18 14.46 -12.06
C THR A 145 -3.33 14.29 -13.57
N GLY A 146 -3.54 13.05 -14.04
CA GLY A 146 -3.51 12.71 -15.45
C GLY A 146 -4.86 12.78 -16.18
N ILE A 147 -5.96 12.91 -15.42
CA ILE A 147 -7.34 12.95 -15.92
C ILE A 147 -7.98 14.27 -15.50
#